data_AF-A0A535BME5-F1
#
_entry.id   AF-A0A535BME5-F1
#
_cell.length_a   1.000
_cell.length_b   1.000
_cell.length_c   1.000
_cell.angle_alpha   90.00
_cell.angle_beta   90.00
_cell.angle_gamma   90.00
#
_symmetry.space_group_name_H-M   'P 1'
#
loop_
_entity.id
_entity.type
_entity.pdbx_description
1 polymer ?
#
loop_
_entity_poly.entity_id
_entity_poly.type
_entity_poly.pdbx_seq_one_letter_code
_entity_poly.pdbx_strand_id
1 'polypeptide(L)'
;MPSPAYASLMRIVSLVPAATEIAFALGAGDDVVAVTHDCDYPEAARALPRVTRSTIAAGTSSRDIDTAVRVAAAAGDSTFHVDAAALADARPDILLGQTLCQVCAVTVSQLPAVMDPSPEIVPLDGDSIAGIFDDIERVGEAIGRAREASRLVTSLRERIERVRERVAGQRRPTVVTLEWLDPLFSAGHWVPEQVAAAGGTEAIGRANARSTEITLDDVVAADPDYVLIVPCGFDAARARAESGVLTADERWSRLRAVREARVFTLDGNAYFSRPGPRVVDGIEQLASLLHDRVGSFS
;
A
#
# COMPACT_ATOMS: atom_id res chain seq x y z
N MET A 1 6.09 9.24 50.24
CA MET A 1 5.11 8.68 49.29
C MET A 1 5.56 9.12 47.91
N PRO A 2 5.96 8.22 47.01
CA PRO A 2 6.30 8.63 45.65
C PRO A 2 5.03 9.09 44.94
N SER A 3 5.14 10.20 44.21
CA SER A 3 4.10 10.78 43.36
C SER A 3 3.58 9.72 42.38
N PRO A 4 2.28 9.70 42.03
CA PRO A 4 1.80 8.82 40.96
C PRO A 4 2.61 9.15 39.70
N ALA A 5 3.39 8.19 39.22
CA ALA A 5 4.04 8.29 37.93
C ALA A 5 2.92 8.54 36.92
N TYR A 6 2.87 9.74 36.34
CA TYR A 6 2.21 9.92 35.07
C TYR A 6 2.86 8.90 34.15
N ALA A 7 2.15 7.82 33.79
CA ALA A 7 2.58 6.98 32.70
C ALA A 7 2.80 7.95 31.52
N SER A 8 4.05 8.13 31.11
CA SER A 8 4.36 8.97 29.97
C SER A 8 3.53 8.46 28.81
N LEU A 9 2.61 9.29 28.30
CA LEU A 9 1.80 8.93 27.13
C LEU A 9 2.77 8.71 25.98
N MET A 10 2.75 7.51 25.40
CA MET A 10 3.61 7.11 24.30
C MET A 10 3.29 7.98 23.07
N ARG A 11 4.33 8.50 22.41
CA ARG A 11 4.21 9.39 21.26
C ARG A 11 4.66 8.66 20.00
N ILE A 12 3.72 8.27 19.16
CA ILE A 12 3.97 7.56 17.92
C ILE A 12 3.98 8.57 16.76
N VAL A 13 5.05 8.58 15.99
CA VAL A 13 5.08 9.25 14.68
C VAL A 13 5.11 8.19 13.60
N SER A 14 4.19 8.29 12.64
CA SER A 14 4.11 7.35 11.53
C SER A 14 4.57 8.01 10.23
N LEU A 15 5.64 7.47 9.64
CA LEU A 15 6.19 7.94 8.36
C LEU A 15 5.71 7.11 7.17
N VAL A 16 4.68 6.28 7.35
CA VAL A 16 4.11 5.43 6.29
C VAL A 16 2.61 5.29 6.52
N PRO A 17 1.76 5.49 5.49
CA PRO A 17 0.31 5.33 5.62
C PRO A 17 -0.10 3.99 6.22
N ALA A 18 0.46 2.88 5.74
CA ALA A 18 0.16 1.54 6.26
C ALA A 18 0.42 1.42 7.78
N ALA A 19 1.53 1.99 8.28
CA ALA A 19 1.83 1.98 9.70
C ALA A 19 0.84 2.80 10.54
N THR A 20 0.33 3.91 9.99
CA THR A 20 -0.77 4.67 10.62
C THR A 20 -2.01 3.78 10.73
N GLU A 21 -2.40 3.13 9.65
CA GLU A 21 -3.57 2.24 9.66
C GLU A 21 -3.44 1.10 10.68
N ILE A 22 -2.24 0.51 10.78
CA ILE A 22 -1.93 -0.52 11.78
C ILE A 22 -2.09 0.06 13.19
N ALA A 23 -1.42 1.17 13.53
CA ALA A 23 -1.50 1.75 14.87
C ALA A 23 -2.94 2.06 15.29
N PHE A 24 -3.76 2.60 14.38
CA PHE A 24 -5.18 2.84 14.63
C PHE A 24 -5.98 1.53 14.79
N ALA A 25 -5.75 0.51 13.95
CA ALA A 25 -6.40 -0.78 14.05
C ALA A 25 -6.06 -1.53 15.35
N LEU A 26 -4.89 -1.25 15.93
CA LEU A 26 -4.46 -1.78 17.23
C LEU A 26 -4.95 -0.97 18.44
N GLY A 27 -5.76 0.07 18.21
CA GLY A 27 -6.30 0.91 19.28
C GLY A 27 -5.30 1.88 19.89
N ALA A 28 -4.23 2.25 19.16
CA ALA A 28 -3.24 3.24 19.56
C ALA A 28 -3.38 4.56 18.79
N GLY A 29 -4.55 4.82 18.18
CA GLY A 29 -4.80 6.04 17.39
C GLY A 29 -4.58 7.35 18.18
N ASP A 30 -4.94 7.35 19.47
CA ASP A 30 -4.74 8.51 20.36
C ASP A 30 -3.26 8.75 20.71
N ASP A 31 -2.42 7.72 20.56
CA ASP A 31 -0.97 7.78 20.78
C ASP A 31 -0.23 8.27 19.52
N VAL A 32 -0.90 8.34 18.36
CA VAL A 32 -0.32 8.86 17.11
C VAL A 32 -0.36 10.39 17.09
N VAL A 33 0.81 11.01 17.18
CA VAL A 33 0.95 12.47 17.33
C VAL A 33 1.29 13.19 16.02
N ALA A 34 1.83 12.48 15.03
CA ALA A 34 2.07 13.03 13.69
C ALA A 34 2.20 11.92 12.64
N VAL A 35 1.95 12.29 11.38
CA VAL A 35 1.85 11.36 10.25
C VAL A 35 2.44 11.95 8.96
N THR A 36 2.51 11.18 7.89
CA THR A 36 2.86 11.71 6.55
C THR A 36 1.74 12.49 5.91
N HIS A 37 2.04 13.29 4.88
CA HIS A 37 1.03 13.93 4.02
C HIS A 37 0.08 12.94 3.33
N ASP A 38 0.49 11.69 3.11
CA ASP A 38 -0.33 10.66 2.46
C ASP A 38 -1.24 9.88 3.43
N CYS A 39 -1.11 10.09 4.74
CA CYS A 39 -1.95 9.41 5.73
C CYS A 39 -3.37 9.98 5.71
N ASP A 40 -4.28 9.24 5.09
CA ASP A 40 -5.65 9.66 4.78
C ASP A 40 -6.73 8.70 5.34
N TYR A 41 -6.29 7.65 6.03
CA TYR A 41 -7.12 6.63 6.67
C TYR A 41 -6.50 6.19 8.02
N PRO A 42 -7.32 5.93 9.05
CA PRO A 42 -8.75 6.26 9.14
C PRO A 42 -8.99 7.78 9.09
N GLU A 43 -10.25 8.22 8.99
CA GLU A 43 -10.58 9.65 8.86
C GLU A 43 -9.93 10.52 9.95
N ALA A 44 -9.84 10.01 11.18
CA ALA A 44 -9.17 10.68 12.29
C ALA A 44 -7.70 11.03 12.00
N ALA A 45 -6.99 10.21 11.21
CA ALA A 45 -5.60 10.49 10.82
C ALA A 45 -5.48 11.75 9.97
N ARG A 46 -6.55 12.21 9.29
CA ARG A 46 -6.56 13.45 8.49
C ARG A 46 -6.37 14.71 9.33
N ALA A 47 -6.77 14.68 10.60
CA ALA A 47 -6.61 15.81 11.52
C ALA A 47 -5.20 15.92 12.13
N LEU A 48 -4.37 14.89 11.99
CA LEU A 48 -3.05 14.86 12.61
C LEU A 48 -2.03 15.77 11.90
N PRO A 49 -1.06 16.34 12.65
CA PRO A 49 0.05 17.09 12.09
C PRO A 49 0.85 16.30 11.04
N ARG A 50 1.35 17.00 10.02
CA ARG A 50 2.17 16.42 8.95
C ARG A 50 3.65 16.70 9.19
N VAL A 51 4.44 15.63 9.18
CA VAL A 51 5.91 15.69 9.32
C VAL A 51 6.64 15.38 8.03
N THR A 52 5.92 15.23 6.92
CA THR A 52 6.50 15.08 5.58
C THR A 52 5.74 15.90 4.56
N ARG A 53 6.40 16.21 3.44
CA ARG A 53 5.80 16.86 2.28
C ARG A 53 6.24 16.19 0.98
N SER A 54 5.41 16.28 -0.06
CA SER A 54 5.78 15.95 -1.43
C SER A 54 6.09 17.22 -2.23
N THR A 55 7.05 17.13 -3.14
CA THR A 55 7.28 18.15 -4.18
C THR A 55 6.37 17.97 -5.40
N ILE A 56 5.67 16.83 -5.47
CA ILE A 56 4.74 16.51 -6.55
C ILE A 56 3.40 17.19 -6.29
N ALA A 57 2.92 17.95 -7.27
CA ALA A 57 1.63 18.61 -7.18
C ALA A 57 0.47 17.59 -7.26
N ALA A 58 -0.61 17.85 -6.53
CA ALA A 58 -1.83 17.08 -6.68
C ALA A 58 -2.34 17.13 -8.13
N GLY A 59 -2.83 15.99 -8.64
CA GLY A 59 -3.33 15.89 -10.01
C GLY A 59 -2.27 15.76 -11.12
N THR A 60 -0.98 15.63 -10.77
CA THR A 60 0.11 15.36 -11.73
C THR A 60 -0.10 14.01 -12.43
N SER A 61 0.13 13.92 -13.74
CA SER A 61 -0.07 12.68 -14.52
C SER A 61 0.92 11.57 -14.10
N SER A 62 0.62 10.30 -14.38
CA SER A 62 1.56 9.20 -14.12
C SER A 62 2.94 9.43 -14.77
N ARG A 63 2.97 9.92 -16.02
CA ARG A 63 4.22 10.22 -16.75
C ARG A 63 5.05 11.31 -16.08
N ASP A 64 4.39 12.39 -15.68
CA ASP A 64 5.08 13.53 -15.09
C ASP A 64 5.59 13.21 -13.67
N ILE A 65 4.84 12.41 -12.91
CA ILE A 65 5.28 11.86 -11.62
C ILE A 65 6.52 10.98 -11.81
N ASP A 66 6.48 10.01 -12.74
CA ASP A 66 7.63 9.12 -13.01
C ASP A 66 8.86 9.94 -13.43
N THR A 67 8.66 10.94 -14.30
CA THR A 67 9.73 11.85 -14.71
C THR A 67 10.32 12.59 -13.52
N ALA A 68 9.49 13.19 -12.65
CA ALA A 68 9.94 13.92 -11.48
C ALA A 68 10.71 13.01 -10.50
N VAL A 69 10.21 11.81 -10.25
CA VAL A 69 10.85 10.79 -9.41
C VAL A 69 12.23 10.42 -9.97
N ARG A 70 12.33 10.12 -11.27
CA ARG A 70 13.61 9.74 -11.89
C ARG A 70 14.62 10.88 -11.86
N VAL A 71 14.16 12.12 -12.11
CA VAL A 71 15.02 13.31 -12.02
C VAL A 71 15.56 13.50 -10.60
N ALA A 72 14.70 13.40 -9.58
CA ALA A 72 15.12 13.50 -8.18
C ALA A 72 16.13 12.40 -7.82
N ALA A 73 15.82 11.14 -8.16
CA ALA A 73 16.68 9.99 -7.89
C ALA A 73 18.06 10.12 -8.58
N ALA A 74 18.11 10.59 -9.83
CA ALA A 74 19.36 10.82 -10.55
C ALA A 74 20.22 11.93 -9.92
N ALA A 75 19.59 12.87 -9.22
CA ALA A 75 20.27 13.91 -8.45
C ALA A 75 20.66 13.46 -7.02
N GLY A 76 20.31 12.22 -6.63
CA GLY A 76 20.48 11.73 -5.25
C GLY A 76 19.52 12.38 -4.25
N ASP A 77 18.43 12.97 -4.74
CA ASP A 77 17.37 13.61 -3.94
C ASP A 77 16.09 12.73 -3.94
N SER A 78 15.07 13.13 -3.20
CA SER A 78 13.75 12.48 -3.15
C SER A 78 12.63 13.47 -3.45
N THR A 79 11.52 12.99 -4.02
CA THR A 79 10.29 13.78 -4.14
C THR A 79 9.52 13.88 -2.81
N PHE A 80 9.97 13.14 -1.79
CA PHE A 80 9.42 13.11 -0.44
C PHE A 80 10.45 13.62 0.55
N HIS A 81 10.08 14.62 1.35
CA HIS A 81 10.97 15.21 2.35
C HIS A 81 10.35 15.18 3.75
N VAL A 82 11.18 14.86 4.74
CA VAL A 82 10.84 15.02 6.16
C VAL A 82 10.98 16.48 6.55
N ASP A 83 10.00 17.00 7.26
CA ASP A 83 10.14 18.22 8.02
C ASP A 83 10.84 17.91 9.35
N ALA A 84 12.15 18.13 9.39
CA ALA A 84 12.97 17.84 10.56
C ALA A 84 12.55 18.60 11.82
N ALA A 85 12.07 19.84 11.66
CA ALA A 85 11.62 20.66 12.79
C ALA A 85 10.29 20.12 13.33
N ALA A 86 9.33 19.84 12.45
CA ALA A 86 8.06 19.26 12.87
C ALA A 86 8.23 17.86 13.50
N LEU A 87 9.15 17.04 12.97
CA LEU A 87 9.48 15.74 13.54
C LEU A 87 10.11 15.87 14.94
N ALA A 88 11.06 16.80 15.12
CA ALA A 88 11.69 17.07 16.40
C ALA A 88 10.66 17.59 17.44
N ASP A 89 9.81 18.53 17.03
CA ASP A 89 8.75 19.10 17.87
C ASP A 89 7.71 18.04 18.30
N ALA A 90 7.47 17.04 17.43
CA ALA A 90 6.60 15.93 17.73
C ALA A 90 7.14 15.04 18.85
N ARG A 91 8.44 15.06 19.17
CA ARG A 91 9.08 14.28 20.24
C ARG A 91 8.60 12.82 20.29
N PRO A 92 8.74 12.04 19.19
CA PRO A 92 8.37 10.64 19.16
C PRO A 92 9.16 9.80 20.17
N ASP A 93 8.47 8.87 20.81
CA ASP A 93 9.08 7.72 21.47
C ASP A 93 9.27 6.57 20.48
N ILE A 94 8.34 6.46 19.51
CA ILE A 94 8.34 5.44 18.45
C ILE A 94 8.17 6.11 17.10
N LEU A 95 8.98 5.69 16.14
CA LEU A 95 8.91 6.08 14.74
C LEU A 95 8.65 4.86 13.86
N LEU A 96 7.46 4.82 13.25
CA LEU A 96 7.10 3.75 12.31
C LEU A 96 7.52 4.17 10.90
N GLY A 97 8.36 3.38 10.23
CA GLY A 97 8.91 3.66 8.91
C GLY A 97 8.83 2.45 7.98
N GLN A 98 9.18 2.59 6.69
CA GLN A 98 9.30 1.45 5.77
C GLN A 98 10.70 1.38 5.18
N THR A 99 11.09 0.19 4.69
CA THR A 99 12.31 0.02 3.89
C THR A 99 12.06 -0.41 2.44
N LEU A 100 10.84 -0.88 2.12
CA LEU A 100 10.46 -1.47 0.82
C LEU A 100 10.61 -0.53 -0.38
N CYS A 101 10.06 0.69 -0.27
CA CYS A 101 10.05 1.66 -1.36
C CYS A 101 10.80 2.93 -0.97
N GLN A 102 11.96 3.12 -1.62
CA GLN A 102 12.82 4.31 -1.50
C GLN A 102 12.27 5.54 -2.25
N VAL A 103 11.23 5.33 -3.06
CA VAL A 103 10.59 6.38 -3.88
C VAL A 103 9.45 7.05 -3.13
N CYS A 104 8.55 6.26 -2.52
CA CYS A 104 7.26 6.75 -2.00
C CYS A 104 7.21 6.90 -0.47
N ALA A 105 8.30 6.60 0.25
CA ALA A 105 8.38 6.97 1.65
C ALA A 105 9.79 7.32 2.08
N VAL A 106 9.83 8.01 3.21
CA VAL A 106 11.06 8.36 3.90
C VAL A 106 11.72 7.10 4.39
N THR A 107 12.96 6.88 3.97
CA THR A 107 13.79 5.80 4.50
C THR A 107 14.44 6.25 5.80
N VAL A 108 14.63 5.34 6.75
CA VAL A 108 15.28 5.58 8.04
C VAL A 108 16.62 6.33 7.91
N SER A 109 17.34 6.13 6.80
CA SER A 109 18.59 6.82 6.45
C SER A 109 18.46 8.33 6.22
N GLN A 110 17.23 8.84 6.01
CA GLN A 110 16.92 10.25 5.77
C GLN A 110 16.42 10.97 7.03
N LEU A 111 16.34 10.27 8.17
CA LEU A 111 15.99 10.90 9.45
C LEU A 111 17.10 11.87 9.87
N PRO A 112 16.76 13.02 10.48
CA PRO A 112 17.76 13.97 10.95
C PRO A 112 18.78 13.27 11.84
N ALA A 113 20.05 13.61 11.67
CA ALA A 113 21.13 13.08 12.50
C ALA A 113 20.87 13.46 13.96
N VAL A 114 20.40 12.47 14.73
CA VAL A 114 20.24 12.44 16.19
C VAL A 114 19.08 13.29 16.73
N MET A 115 18.00 12.61 17.09
CA MET A 115 17.01 13.11 18.06
C MET A 115 17.45 12.70 19.47
N ASP A 116 17.23 13.55 20.47
CA ASP A 116 17.57 13.28 21.88
C ASP A 116 16.33 13.47 22.79
N PRO A 117 15.80 12.40 23.41
CA PRO A 117 16.20 10.99 23.23
C PRO A 117 15.88 10.48 21.83
N SER A 118 16.60 9.45 21.39
CA SER A 118 16.33 8.81 20.10
C SER A 118 15.04 7.98 20.20
N PRO A 119 14.09 8.12 19.25
CA PRO A 119 12.95 7.22 19.18
C PRO A 119 13.40 5.79 18.87
N GLU A 120 12.59 4.82 19.29
CA GLU A 120 12.64 3.46 18.75
C GLU A 120 12.12 3.48 17.31
N ILE A 121 12.87 2.89 16.39
CA ILE A 121 12.49 2.86 14.97
C ILE A 121 11.96 1.47 14.65
N VAL A 122 10.71 1.41 14.19
CA VAL A 122 10.05 0.16 13.80
C VAL A 122 9.91 0.13 12.28
N PRO A 123 10.70 -0.68 11.57
CA PRO A 123 10.62 -0.80 10.13
C PRO A 123 9.46 -1.74 9.73
N LEU A 124 8.80 -1.39 8.62
CA LEU A 124 7.83 -2.20 7.91
C LEU A 124 8.45 -2.64 6.57
N ASP A 125 8.56 -3.96 6.40
CA ASP A 125 9.34 -4.60 5.33
C ASP A 125 8.56 -5.70 4.59
N GLY A 126 7.26 -5.83 4.86
CA GLY A 126 6.39 -6.85 4.26
C GLY A 126 6.26 -6.77 2.74
N ASP A 127 7.00 -7.63 2.03
CA ASP A 127 6.86 -7.84 0.57
C ASP A 127 5.84 -8.93 0.19
N SER A 128 5.18 -9.51 1.18
CA SER A 128 4.13 -10.53 1.06
C SER A 128 3.03 -10.30 2.08
N ILE A 129 1.89 -10.95 1.89
CA ILE A 129 0.80 -10.98 2.87
C ILE A 129 1.31 -11.48 4.23
N ALA A 130 2.18 -12.51 4.24
CA ALA A 130 2.79 -12.99 5.47
C ALA A 130 3.68 -11.93 6.13
N GLY A 131 4.56 -11.29 5.35
CA GLY A 131 5.41 -10.21 5.87
C GLY A 131 4.62 -8.99 6.38
N ILE A 132 3.48 -8.67 5.75
CA ILE A 132 2.56 -7.64 6.25
C ILE A 132 1.99 -8.01 7.61
N PHE A 133 1.66 -9.29 7.83
CA PHE A 133 1.18 -9.74 9.13
C PHE A 133 2.28 -9.73 10.19
N ASP A 134 3.51 -10.06 9.82
CA ASP A 134 4.67 -9.95 10.70
C ASP A 134 4.94 -8.49 11.08
N ASP A 135 4.76 -7.55 10.15
CA ASP A 135 4.85 -6.10 10.43
C ASP A 135 3.75 -5.63 11.40
N ILE A 136 2.51 -6.14 11.27
CA ILE A 136 1.43 -5.85 12.22
C ILE A 136 1.80 -6.33 13.63
N GLU A 137 2.35 -7.54 13.76
CA GLU A 137 2.81 -8.08 15.04
C GLU A 137 3.95 -7.25 15.62
N ARG A 138 4.96 -6.91 14.81
CA ARG A 138 6.10 -6.07 15.21
C ARG A 138 5.67 -4.69 15.70
N VAL A 139 4.77 -4.02 14.98
CA VAL A 139 4.20 -2.73 15.42
C VAL A 139 3.44 -2.92 16.73
N GLY A 140 2.65 -3.99 16.85
CA GLY A 140 1.93 -4.32 18.08
C GLY A 140 2.85 -4.54 19.28
N GLU A 141 3.97 -5.23 19.11
CA GLU A 141 4.96 -5.40 20.18
C GLU A 141 5.54 -4.05 20.62
N ALA A 142 6.00 -3.24 19.67
CA ALA A 142 6.65 -1.95 19.95
C ALA A 142 5.71 -0.98 20.69
N ILE A 143 4.43 -0.92 20.30
CA ILE A 143 3.46 0.02 20.90
C ILE A 143 2.73 -0.55 22.13
N GLY A 144 3.13 -1.74 22.62
CA GLY A 144 2.50 -2.38 23.78
C GLY A 144 1.06 -2.85 23.53
N ARG A 145 0.79 -3.35 22.32
CA ARG A 145 -0.50 -3.88 21.81
C ARG A 145 -0.36 -5.25 21.14
N ALA A 146 0.59 -6.07 21.58
CA ALA A 146 0.88 -7.39 20.98
C ALA A 146 -0.36 -8.32 20.95
N ARG A 147 -1.21 -8.25 21.97
CA ARG A 147 -2.44 -9.05 22.03
C ARG A 147 -3.43 -8.62 20.94
N GLU A 148 -3.65 -7.31 20.80
CA GLU A 148 -4.51 -6.72 19.77
C GLU A 148 -3.98 -7.07 18.37
N ALA A 149 -2.65 -7.03 18.17
CA ALA A 149 -2.03 -7.40 16.90
C ALA A 149 -2.26 -8.86 16.53
N SER A 150 -2.03 -9.78 17.48
CA SER A 150 -2.28 -11.22 17.25
C SER A 150 -3.75 -11.52 16.91
N ARG A 151 -4.70 -10.83 17.57
CA ARG A 151 -6.13 -10.93 17.23
C ARG A 151 -6.44 -10.39 15.85
N LEU A 152 -5.89 -9.23 15.49
CA LEU A 152 -6.07 -8.63 14.18
C LEU A 152 -5.55 -9.56 13.08
N VAL A 153 -4.32 -10.06 13.21
CA VAL A 153 -3.72 -11.00 12.25
C VAL A 153 -4.55 -12.28 12.14
N THR A 154 -5.02 -12.84 13.27
CA THR A 154 -5.90 -14.03 13.26
C THR A 154 -7.17 -13.75 12.44
N SER A 155 -7.83 -12.63 12.70
CA SER A 155 -9.05 -12.24 11.96
C SER A 155 -8.78 -12.02 10.47
N LEU A 156 -7.63 -11.45 10.10
CA LEU A 156 -7.25 -11.22 8.70
C LEU A 156 -6.97 -12.55 7.98
N ARG A 157 -6.29 -13.49 8.62
CA ARG A 157 -6.07 -14.85 8.09
C ARG A 157 -7.38 -15.58 7.86
N GLU A 158 -8.29 -15.54 8.83
CA GLU A 158 -9.61 -16.16 8.71
C GLU A 158 -10.43 -15.58 7.55
N ARG A 159 -10.34 -14.28 7.29
CA ARG A 159 -10.97 -13.63 6.13
C ARG A 159 -10.43 -14.16 4.81
N ILE A 160 -9.10 -14.27 4.68
CA ILE A 160 -8.46 -14.84 3.49
C ILE A 160 -8.91 -16.29 3.26
N GLU A 161 -8.96 -17.11 4.32
CA GLU A 161 -9.40 -18.50 4.19
C GLU A 161 -10.87 -18.60 3.75
N ARG A 162 -11.76 -17.75 4.27
CA ARG A 162 -13.15 -17.67 3.78
C ARG A 162 -13.24 -17.32 2.29
N VAL A 163 -12.38 -16.44 1.80
CA VAL A 163 -12.30 -16.16 0.36
C VAL A 163 -11.87 -17.41 -0.40
N ARG A 164 -10.77 -18.04 0.02
CA ARG A 164 -10.20 -19.25 -0.61
C ARG A 164 -11.21 -20.38 -0.70
N GLU A 165 -11.97 -20.63 0.37
CA GLU A 165 -13.03 -21.63 0.41
C GLU A 165 -14.14 -21.35 -0.60
N ARG A 166 -14.56 -20.09 -0.76
CA ARG A 166 -15.62 -19.72 -1.70
C ARG A 166 -15.21 -19.79 -3.17
N VAL A 167 -13.93 -19.52 -3.45
CA VAL A 167 -13.39 -19.60 -4.83
C VAL A 167 -12.84 -21.01 -5.15
N ALA A 168 -12.82 -21.92 -4.18
CA ALA A 168 -12.33 -23.27 -4.37
C ALA A 168 -13.12 -24.00 -5.46
N GLY A 169 -12.39 -24.66 -6.38
CA GLY A 169 -12.98 -25.39 -7.51
C GLY A 169 -13.53 -24.52 -8.65
N GLN A 170 -13.51 -23.19 -8.53
CA GLN A 170 -13.85 -22.29 -9.64
C GLN A 170 -12.72 -22.24 -10.68
N ARG A 171 -13.04 -21.84 -11.92
CA ARG A 171 -12.02 -21.51 -12.93
C ARG A 171 -11.16 -20.37 -12.39
N ARG A 172 -9.83 -20.49 -12.54
CA ARG A 172 -8.88 -19.43 -12.19
C ARG A 172 -8.56 -18.54 -13.39
N PRO A 173 -9.19 -17.35 -13.53
CA PRO A 173 -8.92 -16.49 -14.67
C PRO A 173 -7.50 -15.92 -14.62
N THR A 174 -6.91 -15.66 -15.79
CA THR A 174 -5.63 -14.93 -15.87
C THR A 174 -5.86 -13.44 -15.67
N VAL A 175 -5.00 -12.81 -14.88
CA VAL A 175 -5.10 -11.41 -14.49
C VAL A 175 -3.77 -10.73 -14.77
N VAL A 176 -3.80 -9.51 -15.31
CA VAL A 176 -2.66 -8.60 -15.28
C VAL A 176 -3.02 -7.44 -14.37
N THR A 177 -2.21 -7.22 -13.35
CA THR A 177 -2.32 -6.06 -12.44
C THR A 177 -1.32 -4.98 -12.84
N LEU A 178 -1.82 -3.80 -13.20
CA LEU A 178 -1.04 -2.63 -13.57
C LEU A 178 -1.00 -1.65 -12.39
N GLU A 179 0.17 -1.47 -11.79
CA GLU A 179 0.38 -0.56 -10.66
C GLU A 179 0.94 0.82 -11.05
N TRP A 180 1.29 0.99 -12.33
CA TRP A 180 1.61 2.28 -12.93
C TRP A 180 1.24 2.25 -14.41
N LEU A 181 0.88 3.41 -14.95
CA LEU A 181 0.28 3.52 -16.28
C LEU A 181 1.20 4.11 -17.34
N ASP A 182 2.17 4.94 -16.95
CA ASP A 182 3.09 5.57 -17.88
C ASP A 182 4.41 5.95 -17.18
N PRO A 183 5.50 5.20 -17.45
CA PRO A 183 5.56 3.92 -18.16
C PRO A 183 4.75 2.81 -17.46
N LEU A 184 4.45 1.71 -18.16
CA LEU A 184 3.65 0.63 -17.58
C LEU A 184 4.46 -0.16 -16.56
N PHE A 185 3.87 -0.44 -15.40
CA PHE A 185 4.44 -1.35 -14.41
C PHE A 185 3.44 -2.45 -14.05
N SER A 186 3.91 -3.70 -14.07
CA SER A 186 3.19 -4.83 -13.46
C SER A 186 3.36 -4.81 -11.94
N ALA A 187 2.31 -5.12 -11.21
CA ALA A 187 2.39 -5.19 -9.75
C ALA A 187 3.27 -6.36 -9.26
N GLY A 188 4.01 -6.10 -8.19
CA GLY A 188 4.83 -7.07 -7.48
C GLY A 188 4.40 -7.27 -6.03
N HIS A 189 5.36 -7.64 -5.18
CA HIS A 189 5.22 -7.84 -3.75
C HIS A 189 4.04 -8.78 -3.41
N TRP A 190 3.08 -8.32 -2.61
CA TRP A 190 1.92 -9.09 -2.17
C TRP A 190 0.78 -9.11 -3.19
N VAL A 191 0.77 -8.24 -4.22
CA VAL A 191 -0.36 -8.14 -5.16
C VAL A 191 -0.63 -9.44 -5.92
N PRO A 192 0.38 -10.16 -6.44
CA PRO A 192 0.18 -11.49 -7.03
C PRO A 192 -0.37 -12.51 -6.04
N GLU A 193 -0.02 -12.42 -4.75
CA GLU A 193 -0.62 -13.27 -3.70
C GLU A 193 -2.09 -12.90 -3.45
N GLN A 194 -2.45 -11.61 -3.55
CA GLN A 194 -3.85 -11.20 -3.47
C GLN A 194 -4.68 -11.81 -4.60
N VAL A 195 -4.17 -11.74 -5.84
CA VAL A 195 -4.78 -12.36 -7.02
C VAL A 195 -4.92 -13.86 -6.81
N ALA A 196 -3.88 -14.53 -6.31
CA ALA A 196 -3.89 -15.97 -6.08
C ALA A 196 -4.91 -16.39 -5.01
N ALA A 197 -5.00 -15.65 -3.91
CA ALA A 197 -5.97 -15.86 -2.82
C ALA A 197 -7.41 -15.62 -3.28
N ALA A 198 -7.61 -14.64 -4.15
CA ALA A 198 -8.89 -14.32 -4.78
C ALA A 198 -9.32 -15.31 -5.88
N GLY A 199 -8.54 -16.36 -6.15
CA GLY A 199 -8.87 -17.38 -7.13
C GLY A 199 -8.41 -17.08 -8.56
N GLY A 200 -7.64 -16.01 -8.79
CA GLY A 200 -7.03 -15.69 -10.09
C GLY A 200 -5.62 -16.23 -10.27
N THR A 201 -5.03 -15.97 -11.43
CA THR A 201 -3.61 -16.24 -11.72
C THR A 201 -2.99 -14.99 -12.29
N GLU A 202 -2.05 -14.37 -11.57
CA GLU A 202 -1.27 -13.24 -12.08
C GLU A 202 -0.38 -13.72 -13.25
N ALA A 203 -0.50 -13.03 -14.39
CA ALA A 203 0.11 -13.47 -15.64
C ALA A 203 1.53 -12.92 -15.85
N ILE A 204 1.85 -11.75 -15.26
CA ILE A 204 3.12 -11.06 -15.47
C ILE A 204 3.84 -10.82 -14.13
N GLY A 205 3.12 -10.23 -13.17
CA GLY A 205 3.66 -9.91 -11.85
C GLY A 205 4.17 -11.16 -11.09
N ARG A 206 5.13 -10.96 -10.19
CA ARG A 206 5.72 -12.04 -9.38
C ARG A 206 5.58 -11.75 -7.90
N ALA A 207 5.04 -12.72 -7.16
CA ALA A 207 4.94 -12.64 -5.71
C ALA A 207 6.32 -12.42 -5.08
N ASN A 208 6.38 -11.60 -4.03
CA ASN A 208 7.61 -11.21 -3.30
C ASN A 208 8.68 -10.48 -4.12
N ALA A 209 8.49 -10.29 -5.43
CA ALA A 209 9.43 -9.55 -6.27
C ALA A 209 8.99 -8.10 -6.37
N ARG A 210 9.93 -7.17 -6.53
CA ARG A 210 9.58 -5.78 -6.85
C ARG A 210 8.77 -5.73 -8.14
N SER A 211 7.92 -4.72 -8.19
CA SER A 211 7.20 -4.33 -9.39
C SER A 211 8.18 -3.96 -10.51
N THR A 212 7.80 -4.28 -11.74
CA THR A 212 8.70 -4.17 -12.89
C THR A 212 8.07 -3.36 -13.99
N GLU A 213 8.88 -2.50 -14.61
CA GLU A 213 8.50 -1.83 -15.85
C GLU A 213 8.27 -2.88 -16.94
N ILE A 214 7.13 -2.78 -17.62
CA ILE A 214 6.71 -3.68 -18.70
C ILE A 214 6.29 -2.84 -19.90
N THR A 215 6.06 -3.52 -21.02
CA THR A 215 5.55 -2.92 -22.25
C THR A 215 4.11 -3.35 -22.50
N LEU A 216 3.42 -2.62 -23.38
CA LEU A 216 2.12 -3.08 -23.87
C LEU A 216 2.24 -4.42 -24.63
N ASP A 217 3.38 -4.70 -25.26
CA ASP A 217 3.62 -5.98 -25.93
C ASP A 217 3.61 -7.16 -24.95
N ASP A 218 4.12 -6.96 -23.73
CA ASP A 218 4.04 -7.98 -22.67
C ASP A 218 2.58 -8.27 -22.28
N VAL A 219 1.74 -7.22 -22.16
CA VAL A 219 0.31 -7.35 -21.86
C VAL A 219 -0.45 -8.03 -23.02
N VAL A 220 -0.13 -7.67 -24.26
CA VAL A 220 -0.72 -8.27 -25.47
C VAL A 220 -0.31 -9.73 -25.62
N ALA A 221 0.94 -10.07 -25.32
CA ALA A 221 1.43 -11.44 -25.33
C ALA A 221 0.75 -12.31 -24.26
N ALA A 222 0.44 -11.73 -23.09
CA ALA A 222 -0.28 -12.41 -22.02
C ALA A 222 -1.77 -12.63 -22.34
N ASP A 223 -2.41 -11.74 -23.11
CA ASP A 223 -3.86 -11.71 -23.44
C ASP A 223 -4.77 -12.16 -22.26
N PRO A 224 -4.73 -11.45 -21.12
CA PRO A 224 -5.35 -11.93 -19.90
C PRO A 224 -6.88 -11.90 -19.98
N ASP A 225 -7.53 -12.74 -19.15
CA ASP A 225 -8.98 -12.70 -18.98
C ASP A 225 -9.44 -11.38 -18.32
N TYR A 226 -8.62 -10.79 -17.44
CA TYR A 226 -8.87 -9.52 -16.75
C TYR A 226 -7.63 -8.61 -16.75
N VAL A 227 -7.85 -7.29 -16.84
CA VAL A 227 -6.82 -6.29 -16.53
C VAL A 227 -7.31 -5.41 -15.38
N LEU A 228 -6.49 -5.30 -14.34
CA LEU A 228 -6.77 -4.50 -13.17
C LEU A 228 -5.80 -3.33 -13.11
N ILE A 229 -6.35 -2.12 -13.09
CA ILE A 229 -5.61 -0.86 -13.03
C ILE A 229 -5.68 -0.38 -11.58
N VAL A 230 -4.56 -0.53 -10.88
CA VAL A 230 -4.41 -0.29 -9.43
C VAL A 230 -3.23 0.65 -9.12
N PRO A 231 -3.15 1.84 -9.75
CA PRO A 231 -1.99 2.69 -9.65
C PRO A 231 -1.68 3.10 -8.22
N CYS A 232 -0.39 2.99 -7.84
CA CYS A 232 0.09 3.38 -6.52
C CYS A 232 -0.24 4.86 -6.22
N GLY A 233 -0.73 5.16 -5.02
CA GLY A 233 -1.07 6.52 -4.61
C GLY A 233 -2.32 7.13 -5.25
N PHE A 234 -3.05 6.38 -6.11
CA PHE A 234 -4.29 6.84 -6.73
C PHE A 234 -5.50 6.09 -6.16
N ASP A 235 -6.58 6.84 -5.91
CA ASP A 235 -7.90 6.27 -5.68
C ASP A 235 -8.51 5.76 -7.00
N ALA A 236 -9.65 5.06 -6.91
CA ALA A 236 -10.32 4.50 -8.08
C ALA A 236 -10.75 5.56 -9.12
N ALA A 237 -11.14 6.76 -8.67
CA ALA A 237 -11.61 7.83 -9.56
C ALA A 237 -10.45 8.40 -10.37
N ARG A 238 -9.28 8.62 -9.73
CA ARG A 238 -8.06 9.07 -10.39
C ARG A 238 -7.48 7.97 -11.29
N ALA A 239 -7.46 6.72 -10.85
CA ALA A 239 -7.07 5.58 -11.68
C ALA A 239 -7.89 5.52 -12.99
N ARG A 240 -9.20 5.75 -12.90
CA ARG A 240 -10.08 5.85 -14.06
C ARG A 240 -9.75 7.03 -14.96
N ALA A 241 -9.51 8.22 -14.40
CA ALA A 241 -9.16 9.40 -15.18
C ALA A 241 -7.86 9.20 -15.98
N GLU A 242 -6.85 8.56 -15.38
CA GLU A 242 -5.54 8.33 -16.00
C GLU A 242 -5.55 7.16 -17.01
N SER A 243 -6.48 6.19 -16.87
CA SER A 243 -6.54 5.00 -17.74
C SER A 243 -6.68 5.30 -19.24
N GLY A 244 -7.07 6.52 -19.60
CA GLY A 244 -7.14 6.99 -20.99
C GLY A 244 -5.82 6.84 -21.75
N VAL A 245 -4.67 6.90 -21.07
CA VAL A 245 -3.35 6.74 -21.70
C VAL A 245 -3.19 5.38 -22.38
N LEU A 246 -3.81 4.33 -21.84
CA LEU A 246 -3.76 2.96 -22.37
C LEU A 246 -4.48 2.85 -23.71
N THR A 247 -5.49 3.70 -23.94
CA THR A 247 -6.32 3.67 -25.15
C THR A 247 -5.66 4.36 -26.34
N ALA A 248 -4.51 5.02 -26.15
CA ALA A 248 -3.76 5.66 -27.22
C ALA A 248 -3.15 4.65 -28.21
N ASP A 249 -2.95 3.39 -27.80
CA ASP A 249 -2.46 2.32 -28.65
C ASP A 249 -3.61 1.40 -29.11
N GLU A 250 -3.79 1.26 -30.42
CA GLU A 250 -4.88 0.45 -30.99
C GLU A 250 -4.84 -1.03 -30.55
N ARG A 251 -3.66 -1.56 -30.18
CA ARG A 251 -3.51 -2.94 -29.70
C ARG A 251 -4.26 -3.17 -28.39
N TRP A 252 -4.40 -2.14 -27.55
CA TRP A 252 -5.19 -2.21 -26.31
C TRP A 252 -6.62 -2.69 -26.60
N SER A 253 -7.26 -2.13 -27.62
CA SER A 253 -8.64 -2.49 -28.01
C SER A 253 -8.82 -3.96 -28.44
N ARG A 254 -7.72 -4.66 -28.75
CA ARG A 254 -7.72 -6.06 -29.22
C ARG A 254 -7.64 -7.06 -28.08
N LEU A 255 -7.19 -6.65 -26.89
CA LEU A 255 -7.10 -7.50 -25.71
C LEU A 255 -8.45 -8.14 -25.42
N ARG A 256 -8.45 -9.42 -25.03
CA ARG A 256 -9.67 -10.13 -24.61
C ARG A 256 -10.38 -9.39 -23.48
N ALA A 257 -9.64 -9.00 -22.44
CA ALA A 257 -10.18 -8.24 -21.32
C ALA A 257 -10.91 -6.96 -21.77
N VAL A 258 -10.40 -6.23 -22.76
CA VAL A 258 -11.06 -5.01 -23.28
C VAL A 258 -12.34 -5.36 -24.04
N ARG A 259 -12.28 -6.34 -24.94
CA ARG A 259 -13.45 -6.77 -25.74
C ARG A 259 -14.58 -7.35 -24.89
N GLU A 260 -14.24 -7.98 -23.78
CA GLU A 260 -15.20 -8.58 -22.84
C GLU A 260 -15.58 -7.64 -21.68
N ALA A 261 -15.17 -6.37 -21.73
CA ALA A 261 -15.43 -5.36 -20.69
C ALA A 261 -14.96 -5.78 -19.27
N ARG A 262 -13.80 -6.45 -19.21
CA ARG A 262 -13.12 -6.95 -17.99
C ARG A 262 -11.85 -6.15 -17.66
N VAL A 263 -11.92 -4.83 -17.88
CA VAL A 263 -10.90 -3.89 -17.42
C VAL A 263 -11.49 -3.10 -16.26
N PHE A 264 -10.87 -3.21 -15.09
CA PHE A 264 -11.34 -2.57 -13.86
C PHE A 264 -10.31 -1.60 -13.31
N THR A 265 -10.80 -0.49 -12.76
CA THR A 265 -9.99 0.49 -12.01
C THR A 265 -10.39 0.37 -10.56
N LEU A 266 -9.41 0.16 -9.68
CA LEU A 266 -9.62 0.03 -8.24
C LEU A 266 -8.75 1.04 -7.51
N ASP A 267 -9.06 1.24 -6.23
CA ASP A 267 -8.25 2.08 -5.36
C ASP A 267 -6.91 1.39 -5.05
N GLY A 268 -5.91 1.67 -5.89
CA GLY A 268 -4.56 1.15 -5.77
C GLY A 268 -3.92 1.57 -4.46
N ASN A 269 -4.13 2.82 -4.08
CA ASN A 269 -3.59 3.42 -2.86
C ASN A 269 -4.05 2.69 -1.59
N ALA A 270 -5.35 2.42 -1.46
CA ALA A 270 -5.92 1.83 -0.26
C ALA A 270 -5.63 0.33 -0.12
N TYR A 271 -5.77 -0.44 -1.20
CA TYR A 271 -5.88 -1.90 -1.13
C TYR A 271 -4.68 -2.65 -1.73
N PHE A 272 -3.88 -1.99 -2.58
CA PHE A 272 -2.85 -2.67 -3.37
C PHE A 272 -1.43 -2.13 -3.13
N SER A 273 -1.26 -0.87 -2.72
CA SER A 273 0.07 -0.27 -2.51
C SER A 273 0.44 -0.02 -1.05
N ARG A 274 -0.49 -0.20 -0.10
CA ARG A 274 -0.23 -0.05 1.34
C ARG A 274 -0.13 -1.42 2.02
N PRO A 275 1.05 -1.82 2.53
CA PRO A 275 1.27 -3.09 3.21
C PRO A 275 0.65 -3.09 4.63
N GLY A 276 -0.68 -3.06 4.71
CA GLY A 276 -1.43 -2.98 5.97
C GLY A 276 -2.69 -3.86 5.96
N PRO A 277 -3.58 -3.72 6.96
CA PRO A 277 -4.74 -4.61 7.11
C PRO A 277 -5.67 -4.66 5.89
N ARG A 278 -5.79 -3.55 5.16
CA ARG A 278 -6.71 -3.40 4.02
C ARG A 278 -6.29 -4.17 2.76
N VAL A 279 -5.11 -4.77 2.71
CA VAL A 279 -4.77 -5.72 1.62
C VAL A 279 -5.74 -6.91 1.58
N VAL A 280 -6.36 -7.26 2.71
CA VAL A 280 -7.38 -8.32 2.75
C VAL A 280 -8.70 -7.85 2.15
N ASP A 281 -9.05 -6.57 2.29
CA ASP A 281 -10.20 -5.98 1.62
C ASP A 281 -9.98 -5.99 0.09
N GLY A 282 -8.73 -5.82 -0.36
CA GLY A 282 -8.33 -6.01 -1.77
C GLY A 282 -8.62 -7.41 -2.28
N ILE A 283 -8.21 -8.44 -1.53
CA ILE A 283 -8.48 -9.86 -1.86
C ILE A 283 -9.98 -10.14 -2.01
N GLU A 284 -10.79 -9.62 -1.09
CA GLU A 284 -12.24 -9.77 -1.12
C GLU A 284 -12.86 -9.07 -2.35
N GLN A 285 -12.42 -7.86 -2.68
CA GLN A 285 -12.85 -7.16 -3.90
C GLN A 285 -12.48 -7.94 -5.17
N LEU A 286 -11.25 -8.44 -5.24
CA LEU A 286 -10.80 -9.27 -6.35
C LEU A 286 -11.66 -10.53 -6.50
N ALA A 287 -11.95 -11.24 -5.41
CA ALA A 287 -12.76 -12.45 -5.48
C ALA A 287 -14.18 -12.19 -5.99
N SER A 288 -14.80 -11.08 -5.56
CA SER A 288 -16.11 -10.66 -6.08
C SER A 288 -16.06 -10.28 -7.57
N LEU A 289 -14.97 -9.67 -8.04
CA LEU A 289 -14.79 -9.27 -9.45
C LEU A 289 -14.51 -10.45 -10.37
N LEU A 290 -13.69 -11.40 -9.91
CA LEU A 290 -13.24 -12.53 -10.73
C LEU A 290 -14.26 -13.66 -10.79
N HIS A 291 -15.21 -13.70 -9.84
CA HIS A 291 -16.15 -14.80 -9.67
C HIS A 291 -17.59 -14.32 -9.36
N ASP A 292 -18.43 -14.22 -10.39
CA ASP A 292 -19.85 -13.80 -10.30
C ASP A 292 -20.69 -14.54 -9.25
N ARG A 293 -20.31 -15.79 -8.89
CA ARG A 293 -21.06 -16.67 -7.99
C ARG A 293 -20.71 -16.50 -6.52
N VAL A 294 -19.70 -15.71 -6.18
CA VAL A 294 -19.15 -15.62 -4.82
C VAL A 294 -19.82 -14.50 -4.00
N GLY A 295 -20.56 -13.59 -4.65
CA GLY A 295 -21.23 -12.46 -4.00
C GLY A 295 -20.25 -11.44 -3.43
N SER A 296 -20.78 -10.41 -2.75
CA SER A 296 -19.95 -9.45 -2.01
C SER A 296 -19.48 -10.02 -0.67
N PHE A 297 -18.28 -9.64 -0.26
CA PHE A 297 -17.80 -9.85 1.11
C PHE A 297 -18.27 -8.69 2.00
N SER A 298 -18.50 -8.97 3.27
CA SER A 298 -19.03 -8.02 4.28
C SER A 298 -18.00 -7.75 5.35
#